data_AF-A0A3N5LN35-F1
#
_entry.id   AF-A0A3N5LN35-F1
#
_cell.length_a   1.000
_cell.length_b   1.000
_cell.length_c   1.000
_cell.angle_alpha   90.00
_cell.angle_beta   90.00
_cell.angle_gamma   90.00
#
_symmetry.space_group_name_H-M   'P 1'
#
loop_
_entity.id
_entity.type
_entity.pdbx_description
1 polymer ?
#
loop_
_entity_poly.entity_id
_entity_poly.type
_entity_poly.pdbx_seq_one_letter_code
_entity_poly.pdbx_strand_id
1 'polypeptide(L)'
;MVDEVQKTIRRTRQYWYADGFAEITIGLLFFVLGLIFLGQAHVPARSVYGVALQLALPVVFLLGFWLSRHVIRSLKERITYPRTGYVSYPKPSVRRRRLALAAAALIAVPIAGFLARYHPLPVNWTPLVEGLMTAVILILAGQGLKRFWVIGGFSLVLGLGLSFVHLENPDVRGSAYFYGISGLVIMICGLLTLLKYLRCSSAEEHQ
;
A
#
# COMPACT_ATOMS: atom_id res chain seq x y z
N MET A 1 -10.95 26.30 -19.76
CA MET A 1 -9.47 26.33 -19.60
C MET A 1 -8.97 25.60 -18.35
N VAL A 2 -9.58 25.79 -17.16
CA VAL A 2 -9.19 25.07 -15.93
C VAL A 2 -9.32 23.54 -16.07
N ASP A 3 -10.36 23.05 -16.76
CA ASP A 3 -10.57 21.61 -16.97
C ASP A 3 -9.51 20.92 -17.85
N GLU A 4 -9.03 21.60 -18.89
CA GLU A 4 -7.99 21.06 -19.79
C GLU A 4 -6.62 20.99 -19.08
N VAL A 5 -6.32 21.99 -18.26
CA VAL A 5 -5.14 21.98 -17.37
C VAL A 5 -5.26 20.85 -16.35
N GLN A 6 -6.43 20.65 -15.74
CA GLN A 6 -6.64 19.56 -14.78
C GLN A 6 -6.58 18.17 -15.43
N LYS A 7 -7.14 17.98 -16.63
CA LYS A 7 -7.01 16.73 -17.41
C LYS A 7 -5.57 16.43 -17.75
N THR A 8 -4.82 17.43 -18.19
CA THR A 8 -3.39 17.30 -18.52
C THR A 8 -2.62 16.88 -17.27
N ILE A 9 -2.74 17.62 -16.16
CA ILE A 9 -2.11 17.27 -14.87
C ILE A 9 -2.47 15.85 -14.41
N ARG A 10 -3.72 15.41 -14.61
CA ARG A 10 -4.18 14.07 -14.25
C ARG A 10 -3.54 12.99 -15.11
N ARG A 11 -3.45 13.18 -16.43
CA ARG A 11 -2.72 12.28 -17.35
C ARG A 11 -1.23 12.20 -17.00
N THR A 12 -0.61 13.33 -16.70
CA THR A 12 0.82 13.38 -16.36
C THR A 12 1.13 12.70 -15.02
N ARG A 13 0.21 12.76 -14.04
CA ARG A 13 0.35 12.04 -12.77
C ARG A 13 0.09 10.54 -12.87
N GLN A 14 -0.79 10.12 -13.77
CA GLN A 14 -0.98 8.70 -14.08
C GLN A 14 0.31 8.07 -14.63
N TYR A 15 1.14 8.86 -15.30
CA TYR A 15 2.46 8.45 -15.79
C TYR A 15 3.43 8.03 -14.67
N TRP A 16 3.33 8.62 -13.47
CA TRP A 16 4.20 8.26 -12.34
C TRP A 16 3.92 6.86 -11.78
N TYR A 17 2.71 6.34 -12.02
CA TYR A 17 2.30 4.98 -11.69
C TYR A 17 2.33 4.07 -12.93
N ALA A 18 2.56 4.60 -14.14
CA ALA A 18 2.46 3.80 -15.37
C ALA A 18 3.48 2.65 -15.42
N ASP A 19 4.58 2.79 -14.69
CA ASP A 19 5.72 1.88 -14.65
C ASP A 19 5.62 0.78 -13.58
N GLY A 20 4.62 0.77 -12.69
CA GLY A 20 4.39 -0.34 -11.75
C GLY A 20 5.34 -0.40 -10.54
N PHE A 21 6.39 0.44 -10.49
CA PHE A 21 7.41 0.43 -9.42
C PHE A 21 6.85 0.83 -8.06
N ALA A 22 5.91 1.77 -8.02
CA ALA A 22 5.27 2.19 -6.79
C ALA A 22 4.50 1.01 -6.17
N GLU A 23 3.74 0.26 -6.98
CA GLU A 23 3.04 -0.93 -6.55
C GLU A 23 4.00 -2.02 -6.06
N ILE A 24 5.08 -2.33 -6.80
CA ILE A 24 6.08 -3.32 -6.36
C ILE A 24 6.67 -2.96 -4.99
N THR A 25 7.02 -1.69 -4.79
CA THR A 25 7.65 -1.23 -3.54
C THR A 25 6.68 -1.29 -2.37
N ILE A 26 5.43 -0.85 -2.56
CA ILE A 26 4.39 -0.93 -1.52
C ILE A 26 4.05 -2.39 -1.22
N GLY A 27 3.93 -3.23 -2.25
CA GLY A 27 3.66 -4.65 -2.12
C GLY A 27 4.77 -5.38 -1.35
N LEU A 28 6.04 -5.07 -1.64
CA LEU A 28 7.18 -5.60 -0.90
C LEU A 28 7.16 -5.18 0.57
N LEU A 29 6.87 -3.91 0.86
CA LEU A 29 6.75 -3.41 2.23
C LEU A 29 5.65 -4.18 2.99
N PHE A 30 4.48 -4.33 2.39
CA PHE A 30 3.35 -5.06 2.98
C PHE A 30 3.71 -6.54 3.17
N PHE A 31 4.39 -7.15 2.21
CA PHE A 31 4.80 -8.55 2.33
C PHE A 31 5.79 -8.76 3.49
N VAL A 32 6.79 -7.87 3.65
CA VAL A 32 7.73 -7.92 4.77
C VAL A 32 7.01 -7.74 6.11
N LEU A 33 6.02 -6.83 6.19
CA LEU A 33 5.19 -6.68 7.39
C LEU A 33 4.43 -7.98 7.69
N GLY A 34 3.85 -8.63 6.68
CA GLY A 34 3.19 -9.93 6.84
C GLY A 34 4.12 -11.00 7.42
N LEU A 35 5.38 -11.06 6.97
CA LEU A 35 6.40 -11.98 7.52
C LEU A 35 6.76 -11.66 8.99
N ILE A 36 6.85 -10.38 9.35
CA ILE A 36 7.13 -9.97 10.74
C ILE A 36 5.98 -10.40 11.65
N PHE A 37 4.73 -10.11 11.26
CA PHE A 37 3.56 -10.54 12.03
C PHE A 37 3.44 -12.06 12.12
N LEU A 38 3.77 -12.79 11.04
CA LEU A 38 3.82 -14.24 11.07
C LEU A 38 4.89 -14.73 12.08
N GLY A 39 6.07 -14.12 12.09
CA GLY A 39 7.11 -14.39 13.09
C GLY A 39 6.62 -14.12 14.52
N GLN A 40 5.92 -13.02 14.75
CA GLN A 40 5.34 -12.68 16.05
C GLN A 40 4.27 -13.69 16.49
N ALA A 41 3.55 -14.31 15.55
CA ALA A 41 2.55 -15.33 15.88
C ALA A 41 3.15 -16.64 16.43
N HIS A 42 4.42 -16.91 16.13
CA HIS A 42 5.12 -18.13 16.56
C HIS A 42 6.09 -17.89 17.73
N VAL A 43 6.40 -16.64 18.05
CA VAL A 43 7.39 -16.28 19.06
C VAL A 43 6.70 -15.71 20.31
N PRO A 44 7.06 -16.19 21.53
CA PRO A 44 6.49 -15.64 22.76
C PRO A 44 6.80 -14.15 22.90
N ALA A 45 5.78 -13.34 23.21
CA ALA A 45 5.89 -11.88 23.26
C ALA A 45 6.95 -11.35 24.25
N ARG A 46 7.26 -12.11 25.31
CA ARG A 46 8.27 -11.75 26.34
C ARG A 46 9.68 -12.25 26.03
N SER A 47 9.88 -12.93 24.90
CA SER A 47 11.22 -13.37 24.49
C SER A 47 12.01 -12.22 23.86
N VAL A 48 13.34 -12.31 23.87
CA VAL A 48 14.23 -11.34 23.20
C VAL A 48 13.88 -11.22 21.71
N TYR A 49 13.52 -12.34 21.06
CA TYR A 49 13.06 -12.37 19.67
C TYR A 49 11.73 -11.65 19.46
N GLY A 50 10.79 -11.74 20.42
CA GLY A 50 9.52 -11.02 20.39
C GLY A 50 9.72 -9.51 20.46
N VAL A 51 10.58 -9.04 21.37
CA VAL A 51 10.95 -7.62 21.47
C VAL A 51 11.66 -7.14 20.21
N ALA A 52 12.58 -7.93 19.66
CA ALA A 52 13.26 -7.61 18.40
C ALA A 52 12.28 -7.46 17.22
N LEU A 53 11.30 -8.36 17.10
CA LEU A 53 10.25 -8.29 16.07
C LEU A 53 9.32 -7.08 16.25
N GLN A 54 9.03 -6.66 17.48
CA GLN A 54 8.25 -5.45 17.74
C GLN A 54 9.02 -4.19 17.33
N LEU A 55 10.33 -4.14 17.64
CA LEU A 55 11.22 -3.05 17.21
C LEU A 55 11.48 -3.07 15.70
N ALA A 56 11.36 -4.22 15.04
CA ALA A 56 11.49 -4.32 13.59
C ALA A 56 10.40 -3.52 12.85
N LEU A 57 9.19 -3.38 13.39
CA LEU A 57 8.10 -2.65 12.75
C LEU A 57 8.45 -1.17 12.47
N PRO A 58 8.80 -0.32 13.45
CA PRO A 58 9.16 1.08 13.19
C PRO A 58 10.41 1.18 12.30
N VAL A 59 11.35 0.25 12.44
CA VAL A 59 12.56 0.19 11.59
C VAL A 59 12.18 -0.07 10.14
N VAL A 60 11.28 -1.03 9.86
CA VAL A 60 10.78 -1.32 8.52
C VAL A 60 10.01 -0.15 7.93
N PHE A 61 9.22 0.58 8.72
CA PHE A 61 8.55 1.79 8.23
C PHE A 61 9.54 2.90 7.87
N LEU A 62 10.53 3.17 8.72
CA LEU A 62 11.54 4.19 8.49
C LEU A 62 12.44 3.83 7.30
N LEU A 63 12.98 2.62 7.29
CA LEU A 63 13.80 2.11 6.19
C LEU A 63 12.98 1.99 4.91
N GLY A 64 11.77 1.48 4.96
CA GLY A 64 10.88 1.38 3.80
C GLY A 64 10.57 2.73 3.17
N PHE A 65 10.30 3.77 3.98
CA PHE A 65 10.09 5.12 3.48
C PHE A 65 11.36 5.73 2.86
N TRP A 66 12.52 5.53 3.50
CA TRP A 66 13.79 6.03 2.99
C TRP A 66 14.23 5.30 1.72
N LEU A 67 14.16 3.97 1.74
CA LEU A 67 14.58 3.07 0.69
C LEU A 67 13.66 3.17 -0.51
N SER A 68 12.34 3.25 -0.32
CA SER A 68 11.40 3.47 -1.44
C SER A 68 11.77 4.71 -2.25
N ARG A 69 12.15 5.82 -1.59
CA ARG A 69 12.58 7.02 -2.29
C ARG A 69 13.87 6.83 -3.10
N HIS A 70 14.82 6.06 -2.59
CA HIS A 70 16.11 5.84 -3.25
C HIS A 70 16.00 4.77 -4.34
N VAL A 71 15.41 3.63 -4.02
CA VAL A 71 15.20 2.49 -4.92
C VAL A 71 14.33 2.90 -6.10
N ILE A 72 13.19 3.56 -5.88
CA ILE A 72 12.35 4.04 -7.00
C ILE A 72 13.13 5.02 -7.87
N ARG A 73 13.92 5.91 -7.28
CA ARG A 73 14.73 6.86 -8.05
C ARG A 73 15.80 6.16 -8.87
N SER A 74 16.58 5.26 -8.28
CA SER A 74 17.66 4.54 -8.97
C SER A 74 17.14 3.55 -10.02
N LEU A 75 16.02 2.88 -9.77
CA LEU A 75 15.39 2.02 -10.79
C LEU A 75 14.81 2.85 -11.94
N LYS A 76 14.16 3.99 -11.65
CA LYS A 76 13.72 4.88 -12.72
C LYS A 76 14.92 5.45 -13.50
N GLU A 77 16.03 5.79 -12.84
CA GLU A 77 17.27 6.24 -13.50
C GLU A 77 17.89 5.19 -14.43
N ARG A 78 17.80 3.90 -14.09
CA ARG A 78 18.35 2.81 -14.93
C ARG A 78 17.39 2.26 -15.98
N ILE A 79 16.09 2.22 -15.71
CA ILE A 79 15.11 1.48 -16.52
C ILE A 79 14.17 2.43 -17.29
N THR A 80 13.70 3.51 -16.65
CA THR A 80 12.62 4.35 -17.20
C THR A 80 13.13 5.63 -17.84
N TYR A 81 14.02 6.36 -17.18
CA TYR A 81 14.56 7.64 -17.63
C TYR A 81 15.43 7.59 -18.90
N PRO A 82 16.14 6.48 -19.23
CA PRO A 82 16.83 6.39 -20.51
C PRO A 82 15.89 6.43 -21.73
N ARG A 83 14.61 6.05 -21.56
CA ARG A 83 13.65 5.88 -22.66
C ARG A 83 12.63 7.01 -22.81
N THR A 84 12.34 7.77 -21.75
CA THR A 84 11.24 8.77 -21.78
C THR A 84 11.67 10.20 -21.48
N GLY A 85 12.93 10.44 -21.10
CA GLY A 85 13.38 11.72 -20.55
C GLY A 85 12.84 11.99 -19.14
N TYR A 86 13.59 12.75 -18.33
CA TYR A 86 13.22 13.08 -16.95
C TYR A 86 12.35 14.33 -16.90
N VAL A 87 11.06 14.18 -16.57
CA VAL A 87 10.19 15.33 -16.25
C VAL A 87 9.95 15.37 -14.74
N SER A 88 10.53 16.38 -14.08
CA SER A 88 10.29 16.69 -12.67
C SER A 88 8.85 17.20 -12.48
N TYR A 89 8.05 16.49 -11.69
CA TYR A 89 6.64 16.85 -11.47
C TYR A 89 6.41 17.59 -10.14
N PRO A 90 5.38 18.48 -10.09
CA PRO A 90 4.99 19.15 -8.86
C PRO A 90 4.42 18.16 -7.83
N LYS A 91 4.94 18.25 -6.61
CA LYS A 91 4.51 17.49 -5.43
C LYS A 91 3.01 17.71 -5.16
N PRO A 92 2.28 16.73 -4.58
CA PRO A 92 0.90 16.95 -4.16
C PRO A 92 0.75 18.16 -3.26
N SER A 93 -0.28 18.97 -3.53
CA SER A 93 -0.59 20.13 -2.72
C SER A 93 -0.82 19.68 -1.27
N VAL A 94 -0.19 20.40 -0.35
CA VAL A 94 -0.23 20.10 1.10
C VAL A 94 -1.68 19.99 1.59
N ARG A 95 -2.57 20.81 1.05
CA ARG A 95 -4.02 20.79 1.32
C ARG A 95 -4.67 19.43 1.02
N ARG A 96 -4.30 18.80 -0.10
CA ARG A 96 -4.87 17.50 -0.50
C ARG A 96 -4.33 16.35 0.34
N ARG A 97 -3.06 16.41 0.73
CA ARG A 97 -2.48 15.46 1.71
C ARG A 97 -3.16 15.59 3.07
N ARG A 98 -3.42 16.82 3.53
CA ARG A 98 -4.17 17.09 4.76
C ARG A 98 -5.61 16.60 4.69
N LEU A 99 -6.30 16.79 3.57
CA LEU A 99 -7.65 16.25 3.34
C LEU A 99 -7.68 14.73 3.35
N ALA A 100 -6.70 14.07 2.75
CA ALA A 100 -6.61 12.61 2.78
C ALA A 100 -6.36 12.08 4.20
N LEU A 101 -5.47 12.72 4.95
CA LEU A 101 -5.23 12.41 6.36
C LEU A 101 -6.46 12.67 7.22
N ALA A 102 -7.17 13.79 6.99
CA ALA A 102 -8.39 14.12 7.70
C ALA A 102 -9.53 13.14 7.40
N ALA A 103 -9.70 12.72 6.15
CA ALA A 103 -10.71 11.72 5.77
C ALA A 103 -10.38 10.35 6.37
N ALA A 104 -9.11 9.94 6.34
CA ALA A 104 -8.67 8.71 7.00
C ALA A 104 -8.90 8.77 8.52
N ALA A 105 -8.54 9.89 9.17
CA ALA A 105 -8.77 10.09 10.60
C ALA A 105 -10.26 10.13 10.96
N LEU A 106 -11.09 10.77 10.14
CA LEU A 106 -12.54 10.84 10.33
C LEU A 106 -13.21 9.46 10.29
N ILE A 107 -12.63 8.51 9.56
CA ILE A 107 -13.11 7.12 9.51
C ILE A 107 -12.48 6.30 10.63
N ALA A 108 -11.17 6.44 10.86
CA ALA A 108 -10.43 5.65 11.84
C ALA A 108 -10.82 5.93 13.30
N VAL A 109 -11.01 7.21 13.65
CA VAL A 109 -11.22 7.64 15.05
C VAL A 109 -12.58 7.19 15.60
N PRO A 110 -13.72 7.35 14.89
CA PRO A 110 -15.01 6.88 15.37
C PRO A 110 -15.06 5.36 15.45
N ILE A 111 -14.43 4.68 14.50
CA ILE A 111 -14.31 3.21 14.55
C ILE A 111 -13.53 2.85 15.81
N ALA A 112 -12.29 3.33 15.99
CA ALA A 112 -11.49 3.04 17.17
C ALA A 112 -12.21 3.37 18.50
N GLY A 113 -12.94 4.48 18.58
CA GLY A 113 -13.73 4.87 19.75
C GLY A 113 -14.93 3.96 20.00
N PHE A 114 -15.64 3.53 18.95
CA PHE A 114 -16.71 2.54 19.03
C PHE A 114 -16.17 1.17 19.49
N LEU A 115 -15.03 0.74 18.94
CA LEU A 115 -14.38 -0.52 19.30
C LEU A 115 -13.91 -0.57 20.75
N ALA A 116 -13.33 0.53 21.25
CA ALA A 116 -12.90 0.65 22.63
C ALA A 116 -14.06 0.58 23.64
N ARG A 117 -15.29 0.87 23.19
CA ARG A 117 -16.48 0.94 24.05
C ARG A 117 -17.27 -0.36 24.15
N TYR A 118 -17.23 -1.23 23.13
CA TYR A 118 -18.15 -2.38 22.99
C TYR A 118 -17.45 -3.76 22.98
N HIS A 119 -16.32 -3.91 23.66
CA HIS A 119 -15.70 -5.22 23.91
C HIS A 119 -16.60 -6.10 24.81
N PRO A 120 -16.85 -7.40 24.53
CA PRO A 120 -16.25 -8.25 23.50
C PRO A 120 -17.23 -8.61 22.37
N LEU A 121 -16.96 -8.18 21.15
CA LEU A 121 -17.62 -8.74 19.96
C LEU A 121 -16.81 -9.96 19.46
N PRO A 122 -17.47 -11.04 18.97
CA PRO A 122 -16.83 -12.29 18.56
C PRO A 122 -16.08 -12.20 17.21
N VAL A 123 -15.65 -11.00 16.82
CA VAL A 123 -15.16 -10.67 15.49
C VAL A 123 -13.74 -10.10 15.61
N ASN A 124 -12.86 -10.41 14.66
CA ASN A 124 -11.49 -9.88 14.63
C ASN A 124 -11.45 -8.56 13.87
N TRP A 125 -11.38 -7.46 14.61
CA TRP A 125 -11.52 -6.13 14.02
C TRP A 125 -10.23 -5.59 13.42
N THR A 126 -9.09 -6.11 13.84
CA THR A 126 -7.74 -5.76 13.39
C THR A 126 -7.62 -5.81 11.86
N PRO A 127 -7.85 -6.94 11.18
CA PRO A 127 -7.77 -7.01 9.72
C PRO A 127 -8.86 -6.19 9.01
N LEU A 128 -10.03 -5.99 9.64
CA LEU A 128 -11.10 -5.15 9.09
C LEU A 128 -10.67 -3.68 9.02
N VAL A 129 -10.10 -3.15 10.11
CA VAL A 129 -9.60 -1.77 10.19
C VAL A 129 -8.44 -1.58 9.23
N GLU A 130 -7.52 -2.55 9.15
CA GLU A 130 -6.40 -2.52 8.21
C GLU A 130 -6.88 -2.51 6.76
N GLY A 131 -7.86 -3.35 6.41
CA GLY A 131 -8.48 -3.41 5.09
C GLY A 131 -9.15 -2.09 4.71
N LEU A 132 -9.93 -1.51 5.62
CA LEU A 132 -10.61 -0.23 5.40
C LEU A 132 -9.61 0.93 5.24
N MET A 133 -8.62 1.02 6.13
CA MET A 133 -7.57 2.04 6.03
C MET A 133 -6.79 1.93 4.72
N THR A 134 -6.40 0.72 4.35
CA THR A 134 -5.67 0.46 3.10
C THR A 134 -6.52 0.84 1.89
N ALA A 135 -7.81 0.46 1.88
CA ALA A 135 -8.74 0.81 0.81
C ALA A 135 -8.87 2.33 0.63
N VAL A 136 -9.09 3.06 1.73
CA VAL A 136 -9.20 4.54 1.71
C VAL A 136 -7.91 5.17 1.21
N ILE A 137 -6.76 4.75 1.73
CA ILE A 137 -5.44 5.27 1.31
C ILE A 137 -5.23 5.04 -0.19
N LEU A 138 -5.49 3.83 -0.70
CA LEU A 138 -5.27 3.48 -2.10
C LEU A 138 -6.24 4.21 -3.04
N ILE A 139 -7.52 4.34 -2.67
CA ILE A 139 -8.52 5.07 -3.47
C ILE A 139 -8.13 6.55 -3.57
N LEU A 140 -7.70 7.16 -2.47
CA LEU A 140 -7.24 8.55 -2.43
C LEU A 140 -5.90 8.73 -3.17
N ALA A 141 -4.98 7.78 -3.06
CA ALA A 141 -3.67 7.81 -3.69
C ALA A 141 -3.69 7.50 -5.20
N GLY A 142 -4.67 6.72 -5.67
CA GLY A 142 -4.75 6.21 -7.04
C GLY A 142 -5.16 7.23 -8.10
N GLN A 143 -5.58 8.43 -7.71
CA GLN A 143 -5.86 9.60 -8.58
C GLN A 143 -6.69 9.31 -9.86
N GLY A 144 -7.53 8.27 -9.85
CA GLY A 144 -8.39 7.87 -10.96
C GLY A 144 -7.88 6.70 -11.81
N LEU A 145 -6.82 6.02 -11.42
CA LEU A 145 -6.43 4.74 -12.02
C LEU A 145 -7.36 3.64 -11.51
N LYS A 146 -8.10 2.99 -12.43
CA LYS A 146 -9.04 1.90 -12.10
C LYS A 146 -8.39 0.80 -11.26
N ARG A 147 -7.10 0.51 -11.44
CA ARG A 147 -6.41 -0.54 -10.66
C ARG A 147 -6.34 -0.25 -9.16
N PHE A 148 -6.17 1.00 -8.73
CA PHE A 148 -6.09 1.32 -7.30
C PHE A 148 -7.45 1.15 -6.61
N TRP A 149 -8.55 1.30 -7.35
CA TRP A 149 -9.89 0.98 -6.89
C TRP A 149 -10.09 -0.52 -6.73
N VAL A 150 -9.60 -1.32 -7.69
CA VAL A 150 -9.64 -2.78 -7.62
C VAL A 150 -8.81 -3.30 -6.44
N ILE A 151 -7.59 -2.80 -6.27
CA ILE A 151 -6.72 -3.18 -5.15
C ILE A 151 -7.34 -2.72 -3.82
N GLY A 152 -7.87 -1.50 -3.74
CA GLY A 152 -8.54 -1.01 -2.54
C GLY A 152 -9.79 -1.83 -2.17
N GLY A 153 -10.62 -2.17 -3.15
CA GLY A 153 -11.76 -3.06 -2.97
C GLY A 153 -11.35 -4.46 -2.53
N PHE A 154 -10.30 -5.01 -3.14
CA PHE A 154 -9.71 -6.29 -2.72
C PHE A 154 -9.23 -6.25 -1.27
N SER A 155 -8.49 -5.21 -0.85
CA SER A 155 -8.05 -5.07 0.54
C SER A 155 -9.22 -4.97 1.52
N LEU A 156 -10.31 -4.28 1.14
CA LEU A 156 -11.51 -4.22 1.98
C LEU A 156 -12.17 -5.59 2.13
N VAL A 157 -12.35 -6.32 1.03
CA VAL A 157 -12.94 -7.67 1.03
C VAL A 157 -12.07 -8.65 1.80
N LEU A 158 -10.74 -8.57 1.63
CA LEU A 158 -9.81 -9.42 2.36
C LEU A 158 -9.84 -9.14 3.87
N GLY A 159 -9.82 -7.87 4.28
CA GLY A 159 -9.92 -7.46 5.68
C GLY A 159 -11.23 -7.90 6.32
N LEU A 160 -12.34 -7.74 5.59
CA LEU A 160 -13.66 -8.21 6.01
C LEU A 160 -13.70 -9.74 6.13
N GLY A 161 -13.18 -10.47 5.13
CA GLY A 161 -13.14 -11.94 5.13
C GLY A 161 -12.36 -12.48 6.32
N LEU A 162 -11.15 -11.95 6.57
CA LEU A 162 -10.30 -12.35 7.70
C LEU A 162 -10.92 -12.01 9.06
N SER A 163 -11.82 -11.02 9.12
CA SER A 163 -12.53 -10.62 10.33
C SER A 163 -13.47 -11.72 10.87
N PHE A 164 -14.03 -12.53 9.97
CA PHE A 164 -14.94 -13.63 10.30
C PHE A 164 -14.24 -14.99 10.45
N VAL A 165 -12.96 -15.10 10.09
CA VAL A 165 -12.19 -16.33 10.26
C VAL A 165 -11.74 -16.45 11.71
N HIS A 166 -12.11 -17.56 12.35
CA HIS A 166 -11.66 -17.89 13.69
C HIS A 166 -10.21 -18.39 13.63
N LEU A 167 -9.27 -17.50 13.85
CA LEU A 167 -7.83 -17.78 13.93
C LEU A 167 -7.39 -17.83 15.40
N GLU A 168 -6.46 -18.73 15.73
CA GLU A 168 -5.74 -18.65 17.00
C GLU A 168 -4.86 -17.39 17.02
N ASN A 169 -4.81 -16.65 18.12
CA ASN A 169 -4.17 -15.33 18.19
C ASN A 169 -4.64 -14.40 17.06
N PRO A 170 -5.94 -14.10 17.05
CA PRO A 170 -6.61 -13.51 15.90
C PRO A 170 -6.02 -12.18 15.43
N ASP A 171 -5.57 -11.34 16.36
CA ASP A 171 -4.98 -10.05 16.05
C ASP A 171 -3.71 -10.20 15.22
N VAL A 172 -2.77 -11.01 15.69
CA VAL A 172 -1.44 -11.15 15.08
C VAL A 172 -1.51 -11.96 13.79
N ARG A 173 -2.24 -13.08 13.80
CA ARG A 173 -2.38 -13.91 12.58
C ARG A 173 -3.25 -13.23 11.53
N GLY A 174 -4.28 -12.49 11.94
CA GLY A 174 -5.12 -11.69 11.04
C GLY A 174 -4.30 -10.65 10.28
N SER A 175 -3.49 -9.86 10.99
CA SER A 175 -2.58 -8.89 10.36
C SER A 175 -1.52 -9.57 9.48
N ALA A 176 -0.97 -10.72 9.90
CA ALA A 176 -0.01 -11.48 9.11
C ALA A 176 -0.57 -11.89 7.73
N TYR A 177 -1.77 -12.48 7.71
CA TYR A 177 -2.43 -12.87 6.45
C TYR A 177 -2.85 -11.66 5.63
N PHE A 178 -3.38 -10.61 6.28
CA PHE A 178 -3.79 -9.39 5.59
C PHE A 178 -2.62 -8.75 4.85
N TYR A 179 -1.52 -8.46 5.55
CA TYR A 179 -0.34 -7.82 4.98
C TYR A 179 0.40 -8.73 4.00
N GLY A 180 0.49 -10.04 4.30
CA GLY A 180 1.13 -11.01 3.41
C GLY A 180 0.40 -11.14 2.07
N ILE A 181 -0.91 -11.41 2.10
CA ILE A 181 -1.73 -11.59 0.88
C ILE A 181 -1.86 -10.27 0.12
N SER A 182 -2.17 -9.17 0.80
CA SER A 182 -2.24 -7.84 0.15
C SER A 182 -0.91 -7.46 -0.48
N GLY A 183 0.20 -7.70 0.22
CA GLY A 183 1.55 -7.43 -0.28
C GLY A 183 1.86 -8.20 -1.55
N LEU A 184 1.59 -9.50 -1.58
CA LEU A 184 1.76 -10.34 -2.77
C LEU A 184 0.91 -9.87 -3.94
N VAL A 185 -0.38 -9.60 -3.72
CA VAL A 185 -1.30 -9.16 -4.78
C VAL A 185 -0.85 -7.82 -5.38
N ILE A 186 -0.53 -6.84 -4.52
CA ILE A 186 -0.04 -5.53 -4.95
C ILE A 186 1.26 -5.67 -5.73
N MET A 187 2.18 -6.51 -5.25
CA MET A 187 3.47 -6.76 -5.90
C MET A 187 3.31 -7.42 -7.27
N ILE A 188 2.45 -8.43 -7.40
CA ILE A 188 2.13 -9.09 -8.67
C ILE A 188 1.49 -8.09 -9.64
N CYS A 189 0.51 -7.30 -9.19
CA CYS A 189 -0.10 -6.25 -10.01
C CYS A 189 0.92 -5.21 -10.51
N GLY A 190 1.87 -4.82 -9.66
CA GLY A 190 2.97 -3.93 -10.02
C GLY A 190 3.91 -4.56 -11.05
N LEU A 191 4.30 -5.82 -10.84
CA LEU A 191 5.16 -6.56 -11.75
C LEU A 191 4.53 -6.76 -13.12
N LEU A 192 3.25 -7.13 -13.19
CA LEU A 192 2.50 -7.26 -14.44
C LEU A 192 2.40 -5.92 -15.17
N THR A 193 2.21 -4.82 -14.44
CA THR A 193 2.21 -3.46 -15.00
C THR A 193 3.58 -3.14 -15.62
N LEU A 194 4.67 -3.41 -14.89
CA LEU A 194 6.03 -3.17 -15.37
C LEU A 194 6.35 -4.01 -16.61
N LEU A 195 6.00 -5.30 -16.61
CA LEU A 195 6.20 -6.18 -17.76
C LEU A 195 5.43 -5.70 -19.00
N LYS A 196 4.18 -5.27 -18.82
CA LYS A 196 3.39 -4.70 -19.91
C LYS A 196 4.00 -3.40 -20.44
N TYR A 197 4.47 -2.53 -19.54
CA TYR A 197 5.14 -1.28 -19.89
C TYR A 197 6.40 -1.54 -20.73
N LEU A 198 7.26 -2.47 -20.30
CA LEU A 198 8.48 -2.83 -21.01
C LEU A 198 8.19 -3.39 -22.41
N ARG A 199 7.21 -4.29 -22.53
CA ARG A 199 6.81 -4.89 -23.82
C ARG A 199 6.22 -3.89 -24.82
N CYS A 200 5.42 -2.92 -24.34
CA CYS A 200 4.88 -1.89 -25.23
C CYS A 200 5.95 -0.87 -25.64
N SER A 201 6.84 -0.46 -24.72
CA SER A 201 7.92 0.49 -25.04
C SER A 201 8.94 -0.05 -26.04
N SER A 202 9.18 -1.36 -26.06
CA SER A 202 10.09 -1.98 -27.05
C SER A 202 9.47 -2.14 -28.45
N ALA A 203 8.14 -2.03 -28.57
CA ALA A 203 7.46 -2.20 -29.85
C ALA A 203 7.48 -0.91 -30.71
N GLU A 204 7.58 0.26 -30.08
CA GLU A 204 7.69 1.57 -30.78
C GLU A 204 9.13 1.86 -31.25
N GLU A 205 10.14 1.16 -30.75
CA GLU A 205 11.56 1.37 -31.08
C GLU A 205 11.99 0.67 -32.40
N HIS A 206 11.09 -0.12 -33.01
CA HIS A 206 11.32 -0.89 -34.25
C HIS A 206 10.45 -0.44 -35.45
N GLN A 207 9.78 0.70 -35.35
CA GLN A 207 9.10 1.37 -36.49
C GLN A 207 9.82 2.67 -36.84
#